data_AF-A0A4P8Q7Q9-F1
#
_entry.id   AF-A0A4P8Q7Q9-F1
#
_cell.length_a   1.000
_cell.length_b   1.000
_cell.length_c   1.000
_cell.angle_alpha   90.00
_cell.angle_beta   90.00
_cell.angle_gamma   90.00
#
_symmetry.space_group_name_H-M   'P 1'
#
loop_
_entity.id
_entity.type
_entity.pdbx_description
1 polymer ?
#
loop_
_entity_poly.entity_id
_entity_poly.type
_entity_poly.pdbx_seq_one_letter_code
_entity_poly.pdbx_strand_id
1 'polypeptide(L)'
;MPLIGDFVDLIAPVAPSTPGADVFERFQTEPNTLALAVVDDDGRPLGIIERNAFTLRMAAEFGRALYARRPAESLMDRNAPVAEAATSAEAFFQAYGAAELGALLTGFIVVAGGRYVGVGTALQVVQAGAALHRQRAEEMSALARDLALAEAEAVASSRAKSEFLAVMSHEIRTPLNGVLGVAALMDKKLEQEELRPYVRTVIDSGQSLLRLLTDALDMSRASAGMLTLEEEPLDLSAVAFDIDALWRARAEEKALALTIRTDLAVPCVQADGMRLKQLLNNLIGNALKFTLTGEVVALIESHADGEVIFTVDDSGPGVPEAAAATIFDPFNTGKAGREGAGAGLGLAICRQIAERMGGAISLGASPQGGARFQVRLPLRVATESAAPAPALAEPTPHDTLHVLVVDDNATNRFVAGKLLEMFGCTCEMAENGREAVDAVMARPFDLALMDIKMPVMDGVAATRAIRALPGPAGALPILALTANADERDELDYIAAGMNGVAQKPIQPDALLNAIRMVLAQSQPSQVPKAA
;
A
#
# COMPACT_ATOMS: atom_id res chain seq x y z
N MET A 1 5.94 -38.80 3.88
CA MET A 1 7.40 -38.99 3.80
C MET A 1 7.66 -40.28 3.03
N PRO A 2 8.75 -40.35 2.26
CA PRO A 2 9.14 -41.57 1.57
C PRO A 2 9.32 -42.74 2.58
N LEU A 3 8.61 -43.85 2.37
CA LEU A 3 8.63 -45.03 3.24
C LEU A 3 9.65 -46.05 2.71
N ILE A 4 10.27 -46.84 3.58
CA ILE A 4 11.26 -47.85 3.19
C ILE A 4 10.68 -48.81 2.16
N GLY A 5 9.41 -49.22 2.30
CA GLY A 5 8.69 -50.08 1.36
C GLY A 5 8.61 -49.54 -0.07
N ASP A 6 8.71 -48.23 -0.27
CA ASP A 6 8.64 -47.59 -1.59
C ASP A 6 9.95 -47.78 -2.40
N PHE A 7 11.03 -48.25 -1.77
CA PHE A 7 12.39 -48.31 -2.35
C PHE A 7 13.01 -49.70 -2.37
N VAL A 8 12.20 -50.75 -2.21
CA VAL A 8 12.66 -52.13 -2.05
C VAL A 8 12.50 -52.91 -3.34
N ASP A 9 13.48 -53.76 -3.65
CA ASP A 9 13.31 -54.77 -4.69
C ASP A 9 12.56 -55.98 -4.13
N LEU A 10 11.46 -56.34 -4.79
CA LEU A 10 10.67 -57.54 -4.49
C LEU A 10 11.39 -58.80 -5.03
N ILE A 11 12.48 -59.17 -4.37
CA ILE A 11 13.28 -60.35 -4.70
C ILE A 11 12.72 -61.56 -3.95
N ALA A 12 12.42 -62.66 -4.65
CA ALA A 12 11.93 -63.88 -3.98
C ALA A 12 12.99 -64.40 -2.99
N PRO A 13 12.62 -64.82 -1.76
CA PRO A 13 13.59 -65.31 -0.79
C PRO A 13 14.09 -66.72 -1.16
N VAL A 14 15.05 -67.24 -0.40
CA VAL A 14 15.47 -68.65 -0.44
C VAL A 14 15.08 -69.36 0.85
N ALA A 15 14.81 -70.66 0.77
CA ALA A 15 14.47 -71.47 1.94
C ALA A 15 15.73 -71.77 2.77
N PRO A 16 15.60 -72.06 4.08
CA PRO A 16 16.76 -72.30 4.96
C PRO A 16 17.58 -73.52 4.52
N SER A 17 16.90 -74.52 3.97
CA SER A 17 17.47 -75.78 3.47
C SER A 17 18.07 -75.67 2.06
N THR A 18 17.93 -74.55 1.36
CA THR A 18 18.43 -74.38 -0.01
C THR A 18 19.95 -74.59 -0.05
N PRO A 19 20.47 -75.52 -0.88
CA PRO A 19 21.91 -75.74 -1.02
C PRO A 19 22.66 -74.50 -1.52
N GLY A 20 23.88 -74.29 -1.02
CA GLY A 20 24.74 -73.19 -1.45
C GLY A 20 25.05 -73.18 -2.96
N ALA A 21 25.02 -74.34 -3.62
CA ALA A 21 25.13 -74.43 -5.08
C ALA A 21 24.00 -73.67 -5.79
N ASP A 22 22.76 -73.85 -5.31
CA ASP A 22 21.56 -73.27 -5.91
C ASP A 22 21.48 -71.77 -5.61
N VAL A 23 21.91 -71.35 -4.41
CA VAL A 23 22.09 -69.93 -4.07
C VAL A 23 23.12 -69.28 -5.01
N PHE A 24 24.23 -69.96 -5.28
CA PHE A 24 25.27 -69.46 -6.17
C PHE A 24 24.79 -69.38 -7.62
N GLU A 25 24.08 -70.41 -8.11
CA GLU A 25 23.45 -70.41 -9.42
C GLU A 25 22.49 -69.23 -9.56
N ARG A 26 21.68 -68.96 -8.53
CA ARG A 26 20.75 -67.84 -8.52
C ARG A 26 21.44 -66.48 -8.66
N PHE A 27 22.56 -66.24 -7.98
CA PHE A 27 23.33 -65.02 -8.18
C PHE A 27 23.96 -64.91 -9.59
N GLN A 28 24.24 -66.04 -10.25
CA GLN A 28 24.75 -66.03 -11.62
C GLN A 28 23.66 -65.73 -12.64
N THR A 29 22.45 -66.27 -12.44
CA THR A 29 21.31 -66.03 -13.33
C THR A 29 20.66 -64.68 -13.11
N GLU A 30 20.74 -64.12 -11.90
CA GLU A 30 20.22 -62.81 -11.53
C GLU A 30 21.36 -61.82 -11.22
N PRO A 31 22.00 -61.20 -12.24
CA PRO A 31 23.19 -60.36 -12.06
C PRO A 31 22.95 -59.07 -11.25
N ASN A 32 21.68 -58.62 -11.16
CA ASN A 32 21.30 -57.43 -10.41
C ASN A 32 20.86 -57.74 -8.96
N THR A 33 20.76 -59.01 -8.59
CA THR A 33 20.42 -59.43 -7.22
C THR A 33 21.68 -59.31 -6.35
N LEU A 34 21.73 -58.26 -5.52
CA LEU A 34 22.87 -57.95 -4.64
C LEU A 34 22.86 -58.75 -3.34
N ALA A 35 21.68 -59.18 -2.90
CA ALA A 35 21.54 -60.02 -1.72
C ALA A 35 20.24 -60.82 -1.78
N LEU A 36 20.23 -61.97 -1.11
CA LEU A 36 19.07 -62.87 -1.00
C LEU A 36 18.70 -63.04 0.47
N ALA A 37 17.44 -62.78 0.81
CA ALA A 37 16.94 -63.10 2.14
C ALA A 37 16.68 -64.61 2.28
N VAL A 38 17.05 -65.16 3.43
CA VAL A 38 16.68 -66.51 3.85
C VAL A 38 15.45 -66.39 4.74
N VAL A 39 14.37 -67.07 4.39
CA VAL A 39 13.07 -66.93 5.03
C VAL A 39 12.54 -68.32 5.40
N ASP A 40 11.93 -68.44 6.58
CA ASP A 40 11.30 -69.69 7.02
C ASP A 40 9.95 -69.96 6.33
N ASP A 41 9.36 -71.14 6.61
CA ASP A 41 8.10 -71.56 6.01
C ASP A 41 6.91 -70.66 6.43
N ASP A 42 7.03 -69.92 7.53
CA ASP A 42 6.04 -68.96 8.03
C ASP A 42 6.21 -67.55 7.42
N GLY A 43 7.21 -67.37 6.55
CA GLY A 43 7.50 -66.10 5.88
C GLY A 43 8.32 -65.12 6.73
N ARG A 44 8.96 -65.57 7.82
CA ARG A 44 9.81 -64.73 8.68
C ARG A 44 11.26 -64.76 8.22
N PRO A 45 11.92 -63.60 8.13
CA PRO A 45 13.32 -63.55 7.72
C PRO A 45 14.24 -64.09 8.82
N LEU A 46 15.18 -64.96 8.42
CA LEU A 46 16.20 -65.54 9.28
C LEU A 46 17.58 -64.89 9.11
N GLY A 47 17.84 -64.29 7.95
CA GLY A 47 19.11 -63.66 7.62
C GLY A 47 19.22 -63.30 6.14
N ILE A 48 20.39 -62.78 5.75
CA ILE A 48 20.67 -62.37 4.37
C ILE A 48 21.96 -63.02 3.87
N ILE A 49 22.03 -63.36 2.58
CA ILE A 49 23.25 -63.78 1.90
C ILE A 49 23.62 -62.66 0.93
N GLU A 50 24.75 -61.99 1.16
CA GLU A 50 25.27 -60.95 0.27
C GLU A 50 26.07 -61.58 -0.90
N ARG A 51 25.83 -61.08 -2.11
CA ARG A 51 26.34 -61.63 -3.37
C ARG A 51 27.86 -61.67 -3.39
N ASN A 52 28.55 -60.55 -3.17
CA ASN A 52 29.99 -60.46 -3.36
C ASN A 52 30.75 -61.34 -2.37
N ALA A 53 30.42 -61.28 -1.08
CA ALA A 53 31.00 -62.09 -0.04
C ALA A 53 30.77 -63.59 -0.30
N PHE A 54 29.56 -63.97 -0.72
CA PHE A 54 29.25 -65.37 -1.01
C PHE A 54 29.93 -65.88 -2.28
N THR A 55 29.90 -65.12 -3.36
CA THR A 55 30.54 -65.49 -4.63
C THR A 55 32.07 -65.57 -4.50
N LEU A 56 32.70 -64.68 -3.72
CA LEU A 56 34.11 -64.77 -3.37
C LEU A 56 34.43 -66.04 -2.57
N ARG A 57 33.61 -66.38 -1.56
CA ARG A 57 33.76 -67.65 -0.82
C ARG A 57 33.63 -68.88 -1.73
N MET A 58 32.73 -68.84 -2.71
CA MET A 58 32.55 -69.92 -3.69
C MET A 58 33.71 -70.02 -4.70
N ALA A 59 34.37 -68.90 -5.01
CA ALA A 59 35.50 -68.82 -5.94
C ALA A 59 36.86 -69.11 -5.28
N ALA A 60 36.95 -69.08 -3.95
CA ALA A 60 38.17 -69.40 -3.22
C ALA A 60 38.64 -70.86 -3.46
N GLU A 61 39.90 -71.13 -3.17
CA GLU A 61 40.47 -72.49 -3.25
C GLU A 61 39.64 -73.45 -2.38
N PHE A 62 39.11 -74.52 -2.98
CA PHE A 62 38.15 -75.47 -2.40
C PHE A 62 36.76 -74.90 -2.00
N GLY A 63 36.44 -73.66 -2.33
CA GLY A 63 35.18 -72.99 -1.95
C GLY A 63 33.93 -73.76 -2.34
N ARG A 64 33.85 -74.23 -3.59
CA ARG A 64 32.72 -75.08 -4.05
C ARG A 64 32.58 -76.37 -3.24
N ALA A 65 33.69 -77.03 -2.89
CA ALA A 65 33.64 -78.26 -2.10
C ALA A 65 33.15 -77.99 -0.66
N LEU A 66 33.50 -76.83 -0.09
CA LEU A 66 33.18 -76.45 1.28
C LEU A 66 31.75 -75.93 1.46
N TYR A 67 31.21 -75.21 0.47
CA TYR A 67 29.96 -74.45 0.62
C TYR A 67 28.80 -74.94 -0.26
N ALA A 68 29.04 -75.66 -1.36
CA ALA A 68 27.97 -76.02 -2.31
C ALA A 68 26.85 -76.88 -1.69
N ARG A 69 27.19 -77.79 -0.77
CA ARG A 69 26.23 -78.68 -0.08
C ARG A 69 25.72 -78.13 1.24
N ARG A 70 26.24 -76.99 1.70
CA ARG A 70 25.78 -76.38 2.95
C ARG A 70 24.42 -75.72 2.73
N PRO A 71 23.49 -75.81 3.70
CA PRO A 71 22.20 -75.14 3.60
C PRO A 71 22.37 -73.62 3.78
N ALA A 72 21.50 -72.84 3.13
CA ALA A 72 21.51 -71.37 3.14
C ALA A 72 21.53 -70.78 4.56
N GLU A 73 20.84 -71.41 5.52
CA GLU A 73 20.81 -71.01 6.93
C GLU A 73 22.20 -70.98 7.63
N SER A 74 23.15 -71.74 7.09
CA SER A 74 24.54 -71.82 7.58
C SER A 74 25.50 -70.89 6.85
N LEU A 75 25.01 -70.23 5.79
CA LEU A 75 25.77 -69.37 4.89
C LEU A 75 25.37 -67.88 5.04
N MET A 76 24.18 -67.62 5.59
CA MET A 76 23.63 -66.29 5.81
C MET A 76 24.27 -65.53 6.97
N ASP A 77 24.22 -64.21 6.88
CA ASP A 77 24.39 -63.31 8.00
C ASP A 77 23.05 -63.18 8.74
N ARG A 78 23.06 -63.51 10.04
CA ARG A 78 21.89 -63.45 10.92
C ARG A 78 21.68 -62.07 11.53
N ASN A 79 22.70 -61.21 11.47
CA ASN A 79 22.66 -59.87 12.02
C ASN A 79 22.32 -58.82 10.94
N ALA A 80 21.69 -59.26 9.85
CA ALA A 80 21.24 -58.39 8.79
C ALA A 80 20.25 -57.35 9.35
N PRO A 81 20.44 -56.05 9.07
CA PRO A 81 19.49 -55.02 9.42
C PRO A 81 18.08 -55.35 8.88
N VAL A 82 17.05 -55.14 9.70
CA VAL A 82 15.65 -55.34 9.31
C VAL A 82 14.89 -54.02 9.44
N ALA A 83 14.11 -53.69 8.42
CA ALA A 83 13.30 -52.48 8.35
C ALA A 83 11.82 -52.83 8.18
N GLU A 84 10.93 -52.18 8.93
CA GLU A 84 9.49 -52.23 8.62
C GLU A 84 9.20 -51.36 7.40
N ALA A 85 8.40 -51.86 6.46
CA ALA A 85 8.06 -51.19 5.20
C ALA A 85 7.40 -49.84 5.43
N ALA A 86 6.65 -49.70 6.54
CA ALA A 86 5.99 -48.45 6.95
C ALA A 86 6.93 -47.45 7.65
N THR A 87 8.21 -47.78 7.84
CA THR A 87 9.20 -46.87 8.45
C THR A 87 9.62 -45.82 7.43
N SER A 88 9.77 -44.56 7.84
CA SER A 88 10.35 -43.54 6.94
C SER A 88 11.84 -43.80 6.74
N ALA A 89 12.36 -43.45 5.55
CA ALA A 89 13.79 -43.59 5.26
C ALA A 89 14.67 -42.83 6.28
N GLU A 90 14.23 -41.64 6.69
CA GLU A 90 14.94 -40.82 7.67
C GLU A 90 15.02 -41.48 9.06
N ALA A 91 13.89 -42.00 9.56
CA ALA A 91 13.86 -42.71 10.85
C ALA A 91 14.68 -44.00 10.80
N PHE A 92 14.66 -44.70 9.66
CA PHE A 92 15.47 -45.89 9.45
C PHE A 92 16.97 -45.57 9.51
N PHE A 93 17.45 -44.56 8.79
CA PHE A 93 18.88 -44.20 8.84
C PHE A 93 19.32 -43.62 10.18
N GLN A 94 18.46 -42.87 10.88
CA GLN A 94 18.77 -42.36 12.22
C GLN A 94 18.91 -43.46 13.28
N ALA A 95 18.26 -44.61 13.08
CA ALA A 95 18.36 -45.75 13.99
C ALA A 95 19.73 -46.46 13.94
N TYR A 96 20.54 -46.22 12.90
CA TYR A 96 21.88 -46.81 12.75
C TYR A 96 22.96 -45.75 12.96
N GLY A 97 23.95 -46.06 13.79
CA GLY A 97 25.10 -45.17 14.01
C GLY A 97 26.03 -45.09 12.79
N ALA A 98 26.89 -44.07 12.72
CA ALA A 98 27.81 -43.87 11.60
C ALA A 98 28.75 -45.08 11.33
N ALA A 99 29.06 -45.87 12.36
CA ALA A 99 29.88 -47.08 12.27
C ALA A 99 29.14 -48.30 11.69
N GLU A 100 27.79 -48.29 11.68
CA GLU A 100 26.94 -49.41 11.26
C GLU A 100 26.32 -49.22 9.87
N LEU A 101 26.41 -48.00 9.31
CA LEU A 101 25.98 -47.67 7.95
C LEU A 101 26.66 -48.55 6.88
N GLY A 102 27.86 -49.06 7.15
CA GLY A 102 28.56 -50.00 6.29
C GLY A 102 27.77 -51.30 6.05
N ALA A 103 27.03 -51.78 7.06
CA ALA A 103 26.18 -52.98 6.94
C ALA A 103 24.91 -52.74 6.11
N LEU A 104 24.47 -51.49 5.96
CA LEU A 104 23.33 -51.15 5.10
C LEU A 104 23.72 -51.10 3.61
N LEU A 105 25.02 -51.00 3.29
CA LEU A 105 25.52 -51.10 1.91
C LEU A 105 25.48 -52.54 1.41
N THR A 106 25.65 -53.52 2.29
CA THR A 106 25.53 -54.97 1.97
C THR A 106 24.09 -55.44 1.78
N GLY A 107 23.12 -54.63 2.23
CA GLY A 107 21.69 -54.89 2.10
C GLY A 107 21.01 -55.08 3.44
N PHE A 108 19.71 -54.76 3.48
CA PHE A 108 18.84 -54.93 4.64
C PHE A 108 17.53 -55.59 4.20
N ILE A 109 16.90 -56.30 5.13
CA ILE A 109 15.65 -57.00 4.87
C ILE A 109 14.49 -56.07 5.17
N VAL A 110 13.48 -56.05 4.31
CA VAL A 110 12.25 -55.30 4.54
C VAL A 110 11.12 -56.26 4.87
N VAL A 111 10.40 -55.94 5.94
CA VAL A 111 9.26 -56.70 6.43
C VAL A 111 8.00 -55.83 6.48
N ALA A 112 6.83 -56.46 6.47
CA ALA A 112 5.56 -55.84 6.79
C ALA A 112 4.84 -56.71 7.83
N GLY A 113 4.71 -56.21 9.05
CA GLY A 113 4.12 -56.98 10.16
C GLY A 113 4.93 -58.24 10.47
N GLY A 114 6.26 -58.14 10.41
CA GLY A 114 7.20 -59.23 10.67
C GLY A 114 7.33 -60.30 9.56
N ARG A 115 6.62 -60.16 8.42
CA ARG A 115 6.77 -61.04 7.26
C ARG A 115 7.65 -60.40 6.19
N TYR A 116 8.48 -61.20 5.54
CA TYR A 116 9.36 -60.76 4.47
C TYR A 116 8.59 -60.13 3.30
N VAL A 117 9.07 -58.97 2.84
CA VAL A 117 8.55 -58.25 1.67
C VAL A 117 9.61 -58.14 0.58
N GLY A 118 10.85 -57.83 0.94
CA GLY A 118 11.93 -57.65 -0.03
C GLY A 118 13.27 -57.34 0.62
N VAL A 119 14.24 -56.97 -0.21
CA VAL A 119 15.57 -56.53 0.22
C VAL A 119 15.86 -55.15 -0.35
N GLY A 120 16.43 -54.27 0.45
CA GLY A 120 16.87 -52.93 0.02
C GLY A 120 18.35 -52.70 0.32
N THR A 121 18.92 -51.67 -0.29
CA THR A 121 20.28 -51.17 0.01
C THR A 121 20.24 -49.69 0.35
N ALA A 122 21.19 -49.22 1.17
CA ALA A 122 21.27 -47.79 1.50
C ALA A 122 21.41 -46.91 0.25
N LEU A 123 22.11 -47.38 -0.79
CA LEU A 123 22.32 -46.65 -2.03
C LEU A 123 21.00 -46.39 -2.77
N GLN A 124 20.12 -47.40 -2.86
CA GLN A 124 18.82 -47.28 -3.51
C GLN A 124 17.94 -46.25 -2.81
N VAL A 125 17.88 -46.28 -1.48
CA VAL A 125 17.09 -45.33 -0.70
C VAL A 125 17.61 -43.89 -0.87
N VAL A 126 18.93 -43.69 -0.86
CA VAL A 126 19.55 -42.36 -1.07
C VAL A 126 19.31 -41.85 -2.49
N GLN A 127 19.48 -42.69 -3.52
CA GLN A 127 19.26 -42.29 -4.92
C GLN A 127 17.80 -41.91 -5.18
N ALA A 128 16.86 -42.70 -4.67
CA ALA A 128 15.44 -42.41 -4.82
C ALA A 128 15.02 -41.15 -4.04
N GLY A 129 15.54 -40.97 -2.83
CA GLY A 129 15.36 -39.74 -2.06
C GLY A 129 15.88 -38.51 -2.79
N ALA A 130 17.10 -38.59 -3.34
CA ALA A 130 17.71 -37.50 -4.11
C ALA A 130 16.92 -37.17 -5.38
N ALA A 131 16.38 -38.16 -6.08
CA ALA A 131 15.52 -37.95 -7.25
C ALA A 131 14.21 -37.24 -6.88
N LEU A 132 13.55 -37.69 -5.80
CA LEU A 132 12.31 -37.09 -5.30
C LEU A 132 12.51 -35.63 -4.86
N HIS A 133 13.61 -35.34 -4.17
CA HIS A 133 13.97 -33.97 -3.78
C HIS A 133 14.24 -33.09 -4.99
N ARG A 134 14.92 -33.61 -6.02
CA ARG A 134 15.20 -32.87 -7.25
C ARG A 134 13.91 -32.52 -7.99
N GLN A 135 12.99 -33.48 -8.13
CA GLN A 135 11.68 -33.25 -8.73
C GLN A 135 10.89 -32.17 -7.96
N ARG A 136 10.82 -32.27 -6.63
CA ARG A 136 10.14 -31.25 -5.80
C ARG A 136 10.79 -29.87 -5.92
N ALA A 137 12.10 -29.79 -6.01
CA ALA A 137 12.81 -28.54 -6.21
C ALA A 137 12.52 -27.92 -7.58
N GLU A 138 12.42 -28.75 -8.63
CA GLU A 138 12.03 -28.32 -9.97
C GLU A 138 10.58 -27.82 -10.01
N GLU A 139 9.64 -28.56 -9.42
CA GLU A 139 8.23 -28.16 -9.29
C GLU A 139 8.08 -26.84 -8.51
N MET A 140 8.80 -26.71 -7.39
CA MET A 140 8.80 -25.49 -6.58
C MET A 140 9.40 -24.30 -7.33
N SER A 141 10.48 -24.52 -8.10
CA SER A 141 11.12 -23.50 -8.93
C SER A 141 10.24 -23.06 -10.11
N ALA A 142 9.48 -23.99 -10.71
CA ALA A 142 8.51 -23.67 -11.75
C ALA A 142 7.36 -22.83 -11.17
N LEU A 143 6.76 -23.27 -10.07
CA LEU A 143 5.67 -22.54 -9.40
C LEU A 143 6.11 -21.14 -8.96
N ALA A 144 7.32 -20.99 -8.42
CA ALA A 144 7.85 -19.69 -8.02
C ALA A 144 8.03 -18.74 -9.22
N ARG A 145 8.44 -19.25 -10.39
CA ARG A 145 8.52 -18.46 -11.61
C ARG A 145 7.16 -18.04 -12.12
N ASP A 146 6.20 -18.95 -12.14
CA ASP A 146 4.84 -18.65 -12.61
C ASP A 146 4.17 -17.60 -11.71
N LEU A 147 4.37 -17.71 -10.38
CA LEU A 147 3.91 -16.72 -9.42
C LEU A 147 4.55 -15.34 -9.67
N ALA A 148 5.88 -15.30 -9.84
CA ALA A 148 6.60 -14.04 -10.06
C ALA A 148 6.19 -13.36 -11.38
N LEU A 149 5.94 -14.14 -12.45
CA LEU A 149 5.44 -13.62 -13.72
C LEU A 149 4.02 -13.05 -13.57
N ALA A 150 3.12 -13.78 -12.89
CA ALA A 150 1.75 -13.33 -12.66
C ALA A 150 1.71 -12.06 -11.79
N GLU A 151 2.57 -11.97 -10.76
CA GLU A 151 2.69 -10.78 -9.91
C GLU A 151 3.20 -9.58 -10.71
N ALA A 152 4.24 -9.76 -11.53
CA ALA A 152 4.79 -8.70 -12.37
C ALA A 152 3.75 -8.17 -13.38
N GLU A 153 2.97 -9.05 -14.00
CA GLU A 153 1.90 -8.66 -14.93
C GLU A 153 0.77 -7.90 -14.21
N ALA A 154 0.38 -8.36 -13.01
CA ALA A 154 -0.62 -7.68 -12.20
C ALA A 154 -0.18 -6.26 -11.79
N VAL A 155 1.07 -6.11 -11.35
CA VAL A 155 1.65 -4.82 -10.98
C VAL A 155 1.73 -3.89 -12.19
N ALA A 156 2.22 -4.37 -13.34
CA ALA A 156 2.29 -3.59 -14.56
C ALA A 156 0.91 -3.10 -15.04
N SER A 157 -0.09 -3.99 -15.01
CA SER A 157 -1.48 -3.66 -15.34
C SER A 157 -2.07 -2.62 -14.38
N SER A 158 -1.81 -2.74 -13.08
CA SER A 158 -2.26 -1.78 -12.07
C SER A 158 -1.63 -0.40 -12.30
N ARG A 159 -0.32 -0.35 -12.55
CA ARG A 159 0.40 0.90 -12.83
C ARG A 159 -0.11 1.60 -14.10
N ALA A 160 -0.31 0.86 -15.20
CA ALA A 160 -0.83 1.41 -16.44
C ALA A 160 -2.24 2.03 -16.26
N LYS A 161 -3.10 1.39 -15.45
CA LYS A 161 -4.42 1.93 -15.09
C LYS A 161 -4.31 3.23 -14.29
N SER A 162 -3.40 3.30 -13.33
CA SER A 162 -3.18 4.51 -12.53
C SER A 162 -2.63 5.68 -13.34
N GLU A 163 -1.66 5.43 -14.24
CA GLU A 163 -1.12 6.45 -15.13
C GLU A 163 -2.19 6.98 -16.10
N PHE A 164 -2.98 6.07 -16.69
CA PHE A 164 -4.10 6.46 -17.56
C PHE A 164 -5.13 7.32 -16.81
N LEU A 165 -5.54 6.91 -15.61
CA LEU A 165 -6.48 7.67 -14.81
C LEU A 165 -5.91 9.04 -14.43
N ALA A 166 -4.61 9.14 -14.09
CA ALA A 166 -3.95 10.40 -13.74
C ALA A 166 -4.02 11.42 -14.88
N VAL A 167 -3.71 10.99 -16.11
CA VAL A 167 -3.84 11.85 -17.30
C VAL A 167 -5.30 12.25 -17.52
N MET A 168 -6.23 11.28 -17.53
CA MET A 168 -7.65 11.56 -17.74
C MET A 168 -8.22 12.51 -16.68
N SER A 169 -7.78 12.38 -15.43
CA SER A 169 -8.19 13.27 -14.35
C SER A 169 -7.73 14.71 -14.59
N HIS A 170 -6.50 14.91 -15.04
CA HIS A 170 -6.02 16.24 -15.40
C HIS A 170 -6.82 16.84 -16.58
N GLU A 171 -7.07 16.04 -17.62
CA GLU A 171 -7.85 16.43 -18.79
C GLU A 171 -9.33 16.73 -18.48
N ILE A 172 -9.91 16.06 -17.48
CA ILE A 172 -11.29 16.32 -17.04
C ILE A 172 -11.36 17.51 -16.06
N ARG A 173 -10.36 17.65 -15.18
CA ARG A 173 -10.31 18.70 -14.16
C ARG A 173 -10.24 20.09 -14.78
N THR A 174 -9.44 20.25 -15.83
CA THR A 174 -9.22 21.55 -16.50
C THR A 174 -10.50 22.20 -17.03
N PRO A 175 -11.32 21.54 -17.88
CA PRO A 175 -12.58 22.12 -18.36
C PRO A 175 -13.61 22.26 -17.22
N LEU A 176 -13.64 21.34 -16.26
CA LEU A 176 -14.59 21.36 -15.16
C LEU A 176 -14.34 22.53 -14.19
N ASN A 177 -13.08 22.84 -13.90
CA ASN A 177 -12.69 24.02 -13.14
C ASN A 177 -13.12 25.31 -13.85
N GLY A 178 -13.05 25.36 -15.18
CA GLY A 178 -13.56 26.49 -15.95
C GLY A 178 -15.07 26.68 -15.80
N VAL A 179 -15.85 25.59 -15.90
CA VAL A 179 -17.31 25.63 -15.68
C VAL A 179 -17.65 26.09 -14.27
N LEU A 180 -16.95 25.57 -13.25
CA LEU A 180 -17.14 25.97 -11.85
C LEU A 180 -16.77 27.43 -11.60
N GLY A 181 -15.70 27.92 -12.22
CA GLY A 181 -15.30 29.33 -12.12
C GLY A 181 -16.36 30.26 -12.67
N VAL A 182 -16.94 29.93 -13.83
CA VAL A 182 -18.06 30.69 -14.41
C VAL A 182 -19.31 30.61 -13.53
N ALA A 183 -19.66 29.43 -13.04
CA ALA A 183 -20.81 29.25 -12.17
C ALA A 183 -20.68 30.04 -10.85
N ALA A 184 -19.50 30.02 -10.21
CA ALA A 184 -19.24 30.79 -8.99
C ALA A 184 -19.34 32.31 -9.23
N LEU A 185 -18.91 32.79 -10.41
CA LEU A 185 -19.08 34.20 -10.79
C LEU A 185 -20.55 34.54 -11.05
N MET A 186 -21.32 33.63 -11.65
CA MET A 186 -22.76 33.80 -11.83
C MET A 186 -23.46 33.90 -10.49
N ASP A 187 -23.16 33.02 -9.52
CA ASP A 187 -23.79 33.01 -8.19
C ASP A 187 -23.60 34.35 -7.47
N LYS A 188 -22.39 34.93 -7.56
CA LYS A 188 -22.08 36.24 -6.96
C LYS A 188 -22.73 37.43 -7.66
N LYS A 189 -22.94 37.37 -8.98
CA LYS A 189 -23.52 38.46 -9.77
C LYS A 189 -25.03 38.34 -9.97
N LEU A 190 -25.64 37.28 -9.45
CA LEU A 190 -27.04 36.98 -9.64
C LEU A 190 -27.92 37.90 -8.79
N GLU A 191 -28.62 38.83 -9.47
CA GLU A 191 -29.64 39.70 -8.88
C GLU A 191 -30.99 38.98 -8.70
N GLN A 192 -31.25 37.95 -9.51
CA GLN A 192 -32.47 37.14 -9.44
C GLN A 192 -32.31 35.99 -8.45
N GLU A 193 -32.86 36.15 -7.23
CA GLU A 193 -32.72 35.16 -6.15
C GLU A 193 -33.29 33.77 -6.53
N GLU A 194 -34.30 33.72 -7.40
CA GLU A 194 -34.93 32.48 -7.90
C GLU A 194 -33.96 31.59 -8.71
N LEU A 195 -32.91 32.17 -9.31
CA LEU A 195 -31.95 31.44 -10.14
C LEU A 195 -30.73 30.91 -9.36
N ARG A 196 -30.47 31.43 -8.14
CA ARG A 196 -29.35 30.99 -7.30
C ARG A 196 -29.35 29.50 -6.98
N PRO A 197 -30.49 28.84 -6.67
CA PRO A 197 -30.50 27.41 -6.41
C PRO A 197 -29.97 26.57 -7.58
N TYR A 198 -30.22 27.00 -8.82
CA TYR A 198 -29.73 26.29 -10.02
C TYR A 198 -28.22 26.44 -10.18
N VAL A 199 -27.68 27.64 -9.97
CA VAL A 199 -26.23 27.88 -10.05
C VAL A 199 -25.49 27.16 -8.92
N ARG A 200 -26.02 27.18 -7.69
CA ARG A 200 -25.49 26.38 -6.57
C ARG A 200 -25.49 24.90 -6.89
N THR A 201 -26.56 24.38 -7.49
CA THR A 201 -26.62 22.97 -7.93
C THR A 201 -25.51 22.64 -8.93
N VAL A 202 -25.21 23.53 -9.88
CA VAL A 202 -24.09 23.35 -10.83
C VAL A 202 -22.74 23.34 -10.10
N ILE A 203 -22.53 24.26 -9.16
CA ILE A 203 -21.30 24.34 -8.35
C ILE A 203 -21.13 23.06 -7.51
N ASP A 204 -22.16 22.68 -6.76
CA ASP A 204 -22.15 21.49 -5.90
C ASP A 204 -21.92 20.21 -6.70
N SER A 205 -22.53 20.12 -7.89
CA SER A 205 -22.36 18.97 -8.79
C SER A 205 -20.95 18.89 -9.37
N GLY A 206 -20.38 20.01 -9.81
CA GLY A 206 -19.02 20.03 -10.34
C GLY A 206 -17.96 19.77 -9.28
N GLN A 207 -18.13 20.33 -8.07
CA GLN A 207 -17.27 20.02 -6.92
C GLN A 207 -17.36 18.55 -6.52
N SER A 208 -18.56 17.97 -6.53
CA SER A 208 -18.77 16.55 -6.28
C SER A 208 -18.05 15.69 -7.34
N LEU A 209 -18.14 16.05 -8.62
CA LEU A 209 -17.48 15.32 -9.71
C LEU A 209 -15.95 15.39 -9.59
N LEU A 210 -15.38 16.54 -9.24
CA LEU A 210 -13.94 16.70 -8.98
C LEU A 210 -13.47 15.84 -7.80
N ARG A 211 -14.28 15.77 -6.74
CA ARG A 211 -14.00 14.89 -5.60
C ARG A 211 -14.00 13.42 -6.03
N LEU A 212 -15.02 12.97 -6.76
CA LEU A 212 -15.10 11.60 -7.26
C LEU A 212 -13.93 11.21 -8.17
N LEU A 213 -13.51 12.14 -9.02
CA LEU A 213 -12.36 11.98 -9.90
C LEU A 213 -11.06 11.80 -9.10
N THR A 214 -10.89 12.61 -8.06
CA THR A 214 -9.73 12.55 -7.15
C THR A 214 -9.76 11.26 -6.31
N ASP A 215 -10.92 10.88 -5.80
CA ASP A 215 -11.14 9.64 -5.07
C ASP A 215 -10.81 8.40 -5.94
N ALA A 216 -11.23 8.40 -7.20
CA ALA A 216 -10.93 7.32 -8.15
C ALA A 216 -9.42 7.22 -8.46
N LEU A 217 -8.73 8.36 -8.56
CA LEU A 217 -7.27 8.39 -8.70
C LEU A 217 -6.56 7.82 -7.48
N ASP A 218 -6.93 8.30 -6.29
CA ASP A 218 -6.31 7.87 -5.03
C ASP A 218 -6.51 6.37 -4.85
N MET A 219 -7.73 5.86 -5.11
CA MET A 219 -8.03 4.43 -5.10
C MET A 219 -7.14 3.64 -6.07
N SER A 220 -6.95 4.14 -7.29
CA SER A 220 -6.11 3.49 -8.28
C SER A 220 -4.64 3.47 -7.87
N ARG A 221 -4.11 4.61 -7.39
CA ARG A 221 -2.72 4.73 -6.91
C ARG A 221 -2.46 3.84 -5.71
N ALA A 222 -3.38 3.82 -4.75
CA ALA A 222 -3.27 2.96 -3.57
C ALA A 222 -3.30 1.46 -3.93
N SER A 223 -4.17 1.04 -4.85
CA SER A 223 -4.24 -0.35 -5.35
C SER A 223 -2.97 -0.75 -6.13
N ALA A 224 -2.23 0.21 -6.68
CA ALA A 224 -0.96 0.00 -7.35
C ALA A 224 0.26 0.10 -6.42
N GLY A 225 0.06 0.35 -5.13
CA GLY A 225 1.18 0.51 -4.20
C GLY A 225 1.85 1.89 -4.19
N MET A 226 1.31 2.86 -4.95
CA MET A 226 1.97 4.12 -5.29
C MET A 226 1.51 5.32 -4.45
N LEU A 227 0.72 5.12 -3.40
CA LEU A 227 0.35 6.20 -2.49
C LEU A 227 1.57 6.55 -1.62
N THR A 228 2.24 7.65 -1.92
CA THR A 228 3.30 8.23 -1.09
C THR A 228 2.67 9.05 0.03
N LEU A 229 3.17 8.86 1.26
CA LEU A 229 2.80 9.67 2.42
C LEU A 229 3.90 10.70 2.65
N GLU A 230 3.50 11.94 2.87
CA GLU A 230 4.41 13.03 3.23
C GLU A 230 4.28 13.27 4.73
N GLU A 231 5.17 12.69 5.53
CA GLU A 231 5.13 12.81 6.99
C GLU A 231 5.79 14.11 7.44
N GLU A 232 4.99 15.01 8.03
CA GLU A 232 5.43 16.28 8.58
C GLU A 232 4.95 16.44 10.04
N PRO A 233 5.58 17.32 10.84
CA PRO A 233 5.08 17.66 12.17
C PRO A 233 3.69 18.30 12.09
N LEU A 234 2.69 17.59 12.61
CA LEU A 234 1.28 17.96 12.54
C LEU A 234 0.71 18.21 13.94
N ASP A 235 0.13 19.38 14.16
CA ASP A 235 -0.64 19.70 15.35
C ASP A 235 -2.09 19.17 15.24
N LEU A 236 -2.41 18.17 16.06
CA LEU A 236 -3.73 17.55 16.10
C LEU A 236 -4.83 18.52 16.57
N SER A 237 -4.48 19.53 17.37
CA SER A 237 -5.42 20.57 17.79
C SER A 237 -5.80 21.49 16.63
N ALA A 238 -4.83 21.83 15.78
CA ALA A 238 -5.07 22.60 14.55
C ALA A 238 -5.96 21.81 13.57
N VAL A 239 -5.72 20.51 13.42
CA VAL A 239 -6.59 19.63 12.62
C VAL A 239 -8.02 19.61 13.14
N ALA A 240 -8.22 19.49 14.46
CA ALA A 240 -9.54 19.53 15.08
C ALA A 240 -10.26 20.85 14.79
N PHE A 241 -9.55 21.97 14.91
CA PHE A 241 -10.08 23.31 14.65
C PHE A 241 -10.51 23.49 13.19
N ASP A 242 -9.67 23.08 12.23
CA ASP A 242 -9.97 23.17 10.80
C ASP A 242 -11.23 22.38 10.43
N ILE A 243 -11.38 21.17 10.99
CA ILE A 243 -12.53 20.32 10.74
C ILE A 243 -13.79 20.92 11.34
N ASP A 244 -13.71 21.48 12.55
CA ASP A 244 -14.84 22.15 13.20
C ASP A 244 -15.33 23.33 12.36
N ALA A 245 -14.40 24.20 11.94
CA ALA A 245 -14.71 25.35 11.11
C ALA A 245 -15.36 24.94 9.77
N LEU A 246 -14.90 23.84 9.16
CA LEU A 246 -15.41 23.37 7.88
C LEU A 246 -16.83 22.79 7.97
N TRP A 247 -17.14 22.03 9.02
CA TRP A 247 -18.38 21.24 9.09
C TRP A 247 -19.47 21.85 9.97
N ARG A 248 -19.15 22.79 10.86
CA ARG A 248 -20.11 23.43 11.77
C ARG A 248 -21.29 24.06 11.02
N ALA A 249 -21.01 24.92 10.04
CA ALA A 249 -22.06 25.59 9.25
C ALA A 249 -22.97 24.57 8.52
N ARG A 250 -22.38 23.50 7.98
CA ARG A 250 -23.12 22.48 7.24
C ARG A 250 -23.97 21.57 8.15
N ALA A 251 -23.53 21.35 9.39
CA ALA A 251 -24.32 20.67 10.40
C ALA A 251 -25.51 21.54 10.85
N GLU A 252 -25.28 22.84 11.04
CA GLU A 252 -26.31 23.82 11.39
C GLU A 252 -27.37 23.95 10.29
N GLU A 253 -26.98 24.00 9.02
CA GLU A 253 -27.89 23.99 7.86
C GLU A 253 -28.81 22.75 7.86
N LYS A 254 -28.32 21.62 8.38
CA LYS A 254 -29.08 20.37 8.53
C LYS A 254 -29.79 20.23 9.87
N ALA A 255 -29.71 21.23 10.74
CA ALA A 255 -30.21 21.19 12.11
C ALA A 255 -29.71 19.98 12.93
N LEU A 256 -28.44 19.59 12.71
CA LEU A 256 -27.75 18.54 13.46
C LEU A 256 -26.75 19.15 14.44
N ALA A 257 -26.62 18.56 15.63
CA ALA A 257 -25.57 18.95 16.56
C ALA A 257 -24.24 18.28 16.16
N LEU A 258 -23.21 19.06 15.88
CA LEU A 258 -21.84 18.57 15.66
C LEU A 258 -20.97 18.97 16.85
N THR A 259 -20.32 17.99 17.48
CA THR A 259 -19.36 18.22 18.56
C THR A 259 -18.02 17.61 18.20
N ILE A 260 -16.96 18.41 18.18
CA ILE A 260 -15.58 17.94 18.02
C ILE A 260 -14.88 18.05 19.38
N ARG A 261 -14.29 16.94 19.84
CA ARG A 261 -13.56 16.83 21.10
C ARG A 261 -12.14 16.36 20.86
N THR A 262 -11.24 16.79 21.72
CA THR A 262 -9.83 16.41 21.71
C THR A 262 -9.42 15.97 23.11
N ASP A 263 -8.81 14.81 23.21
CA ASP A 263 -8.15 14.30 24.42
C ASP A 263 -6.71 13.91 24.07
N LEU A 264 -5.80 14.89 24.15
CA LEU A 264 -4.47 14.78 23.58
C LEU A 264 -3.41 14.65 24.67
N ALA A 265 -2.83 13.45 24.85
CA ALA A 265 -1.62 13.30 25.65
C ALA A 265 -0.40 13.87 24.93
N VAL A 266 -0.40 13.84 23.60
CA VAL A 266 0.62 14.44 22.73
C VAL A 266 -0.04 15.34 21.67
N PRO A 267 0.29 16.64 21.59
CA PRO A 267 -0.37 17.55 20.66
C PRO A 267 0.15 17.42 19.22
N CYS A 268 1.41 17.00 19.05
CA CYS A 268 2.08 16.96 17.75
C CYS A 268 2.56 15.55 17.40
N VAL A 269 2.31 15.14 16.16
CA VAL A 269 2.70 13.83 15.60
C VAL A 269 3.28 14.00 14.20
N GLN A 270 4.12 13.07 13.76
CA GLN A 270 4.59 12.99 12.37
C GLN A 270 3.51 12.27 11.55
N ALA A 271 2.88 12.99 10.62
CA ALA A 271 1.82 12.45 9.79
C ALA A 271 1.60 13.29 8.53
N ASP A 272 1.00 12.68 7.52
CA ASP A 272 0.48 13.39 6.35
C ASP A 272 -0.84 14.08 6.70
N GLY A 273 -0.75 15.40 6.92
CA GLY A 273 -1.89 16.22 7.33
C GLY A 273 -3.00 16.29 6.28
N MET A 274 -2.67 16.25 4.99
CA MET A 274 -3.65 16.28 3.91
C MET A 274 -4.46 14.98 3.91
N ARG A 275 -3.79 13.82 3.98
CA ARG A 275 -4.46 12.52 4.01
C ARG A 275 -5.26 12.30 5.28
N LEU A 276 -4.76 12.79 6.40
CA LEU A 276 -5.49 12.74 7.67
C LEU A 276 -6.78 13.56 7.61
N LYS A 277 -6.72 14.80 7.10
CA LYS A 277 -7.92 15.64 6.88
C LYS A 277 -8.89 14.99 5.89
N GLN A 278 -8.40 14.37 4.82
CA GLN A 278 -9.23 13.64 3.85
C GLN A 278 -10.00 12.50 4.52
N LEU A 279 -9.33 11.69 5.35
CA LEU A 279 -9.94 10.60 6.11
C LEU A 279 -11.05 11.15 7.03
N LEU A 280 -10.77 12.19 7.81
CA LEU A 280 -11.73 12.75 8.77
C LEU A 280 -12.93 13.40 8.08
N ASN A 281 -12.70 14.14 6.99
CA ASN A 281 -13.75 14.74 6.19
C ASN A 281 -14.69 13.68 5.59
N ASN A 282 -14.15 12.55 5.15
CA ASN A 282 -14.96 11.45 4.62
C ASN A 282 -15.82 10.80 5.70
N LEU A 283 -15.29 10.59 6.91
CA LEU A 283 -16.05 10.00 8.02
C LEU A 283 -17.15 10.94 8.53
N ILE A 284 -16.81 12.20 8.81
CA ILE A 284 -17.76 13.21 9.33
C ILE A 284 -18.82 13.54 8.27
N GLY A 285 -18.40 13.69 7.01
CA GLY A 285 -19.32 13.93 5.90
C GLY A 285 -20.33 12.79 5.72
N ASN A 286 -19.91 11.54 5.91
CA ASN A 286 -20.81 10.39 5.90
C ASN A 286 -21.76 10.41 7.11
N ALA A 287 -21.25 10.66 8.32
CA ALA A 287 -22.07 10.75 9.53
C ALA A 287 -23.19 11.81 9.39
N LEU A 288 -22.85 13.04 9.00
CA LEU A 288 -23.82 14.14 8.78
C LEU A 288 -24.77 13.88 7.60
N LYS A 289 -24.40 12.99 6.70
CA LYS A 289 -25.24 12.62 5.56
C LYS A 289 -26.29 11.59 5.93
N PHE A 290 -25.95 10.59 6.75
CA PHE A 290 -26.85 9.50 7.11
C PHE A 290 -27.66 9.78 8.39
N THR A 291 -27.21 10.71 9.23
CA THR A 291 -28.00 11.21 10.35
C THR A 291 -29.02 12.24 9.86
N LEU A 292 -30.31 11.94 10.05
CA LEU A 292 -31.40 12.85 9.68
C LEU A 292 -31.76 13.83 10.80
N THR A 293 -31.67 13.38 12.05
CA THR A 293 -31.93 14.16 13.26
C THR A 293 -31.02 13.66 14.38
N GLY A 294 -30.55 14.55 15.25
CA GLY A 294 -29.74 14.20 16.41
C GLY A 294 -28.34 14.81 16.34
N GLU A 295 -27.32 14.01 16.63
CA GLU A 295 -25.96 14.49 16.80
C GLU A 295 -24.89 13.61 16.13
N VAL A 296 -23.76 14.26 15.84
CA VAL A 296 -22.52 13.63 15.41
C VAL A 296 -21.41 14.10 16.35
N VAL A 297 -20.66 13.16 16.91
CA VAL A 297 -19.56 13.43 17.83
C VAL A 297 -18.28 12.90 17.22
N ALA A 298 -17.31 13.78 16.98
CA ALA A 298 -15.96 13.42 16.58
C ALA A 298 -15.01 13.59 17.76
N LEU A 299 -14.20 12.58 18.05
CA LEU A 299 -13.20 12.57 19.11
C LEU A 299 -11.83 12.26 18.53
N ILE A 300 -10.85 13.09 18.86
CA ILE A 300 -9.44 12.88 18.56
C ILE A 300 -8.71 12.58 19.87
N GLU A 301 -8.21 11.36 20.00
CA GLU A 301 -7.43 10.90 21.15
C GLU A 301 -5.97 10.71 20.73
N SER A 302 -5.02 11.12 21.57
CA SER A 302 -3.61 10.78 21.38
C SER A 302 -3.00 10.27 22.69
N HIS A 303 -2.12 9.27 22.57
CA HIS A 303 -1.47 8.61 23.68
C HIS A 303 0.04 8.91 23.70
N ALA A 304 0.67 8.74 24.86
CA ALA A 304 2.08 9.08 25.07
C ALA A 304 3.05 8.21 24.24
N ASP A 305 2.61 7.05 23.76
CA ASP A 305 3.36 6.15 22.88
C ASP A 305 3.24 6.53 21.39
N GLY A 306 2.46 7.57 21.06
CA GLY A 306 2.23 8.04 19.70
C GLY A 306 1.01 7.39 19.02
N GLU A 307 0.26 6.52 19.69
CA GLU A 307 -1.01 6.04 19.16
C GLU A 307 -2.03 7.18 19.10
N VAL A 308 -2.62 7.40 17.93
CA VAL A 308 -3.69 8.36 17.71
C VAL A 308 -4.96 7.64 17.29
N ILE A 309 -6.06 7.93 17.97
CA ILE A 309 -7.36 7.31 17.74
C ILE A 309 -8.36 8.39 17.34
N PHE A 310 -8.95 8.23 16.16
CA PHE A 310 -10.06 9.06 15.69
C PHE A 310 -11.34 8.27 15.80
N THR A 311 -12.32 8.79 16.52
CA THR A 311 -13.64 8.18 16.66
C THR A 311 -14.70 9.15 16.13
N VAL A 312 -15.54 8.69 15.20
CA VAL A 312 -16.72 9.41 14.71
C VAL A 312 -17.95 8.59 15.05
N ASP A 313 -18.75 9.12 15.96
CA ASP A 313 -20.00 8.55 16.40
C ASP A 313 -21.19 9.35 15.83
N ASP A 314 -22.18 8.65 15.29
CA ASP A 314 -23.42 9.24 14.83
C ASP A 314 -24.65 8.67 15.54
N SER A 315 -25.74 9.45 15.57
CA SER A 315 -27.06 9.02 16.03
C SER A 315 -27.98 8.59 14.87
N GLY A 316 -27.40 8.19 13.73
CA GLY A 316 -28.12 7.80 12.53
C GLY A 316 -28.69 6.37 12.61
N PRO A 317 -29.07 5.77 11.47
CA PRO A 317 -29.71 4.45 11.43
C PRO A 317 -28.75 3.28 11.75
N GLY A 318 -27.46 3.57 11.95
CA GLY A 318 -26.42 2.55 12.08
C GLY A 318 -26.14 1.79 10.78
N VAL A 319 -25.25 0.81 10.87
CA VAL A 319 -24.89 -0.07 9.75
C VAL A 319 -25.42 -1.48 10.00
N PRO A 320 -26.24 -2.05 9.09
CA PRO A 320 -26.69 -3.43 9.21
C PRO A 320 -25.51 -4.42 9.20
N GLU A 321 -25.59 -5.49 9.99
CA GLU A 321 -24.52 -6.50 10.13
C GLU A 321 -24.11 -7.13 8.79
N ALA A 322 -25.08 -7.38 7.89
CA ALA A 322 -24.82 -7.89 6.55
C ALA A 322 -24.02 -6.93 5.65
N ALA A 323 -24.05 -5.62 5.93
CA ALA A 323 -23.31 -4.60 5.19
C ALA A 323 -21.95 -4.27 5.84
N ALA A 324 -21.78 -4.53 7.14
CA ALA A 324 -20.58 -4.18 7.89
C ALA A 324 -19.28 -4.78 7.31
N ALA A 325 -19.35 -6.00 6.77
CA ALA A 325 -18.19 -6.68 6.18
C ALA A 325 -17.72 -6.03 4.87
N THR A 326 -18.63 -5.46 4.07
CA THR A 326 -18.35 -4.98 2.72
C THR A 326 -18.37 -3.45 2.60
N ILE A 327 -18.75 -2.72 3.65
CA ILE A 327 -18.98 -1.27 3.60
C ILE A 327 -17.74 -0.45 3.22
N PHE A 328 -16.56 -1.00 3.44
CA PHE A 328 -15.28 -0.40 3.09
C PHE A 328 -14.74 -0.91 1.74
N ASP A 329 -15.49 -1.75 1.03
CA ASP A 329 -15.12 -2.20 -0.31
C ASP A 329 -15.44 -1.09 -1.33
N PRO A 330 -14.59 -0.91 -2.34
CA PRO A 330 -14.81 0.11 -3.37
C PRO A 330 -16.15 -0.04 -4.08
N PHE A 331 -16.77 1.10 -4.40
CA PHE A 331 -18.05 1.22 -5.11
C PHE A 331 -19.25 0.65 -4.34
N ASN A 332 -19.11 0.39 -3.03
CA ASN A 332 -20.23 -0.01 -2.20
C ASN A 332 -21.06 1.22 -1.77
N THR A 333 -22.20 1.43 -2.43
CA THR A 333 -23.11 2.55 -2.14
C THR A 333 -24.26 2.17 -1.19
N GLY A 334 -24.34 0.92 -0.72
CA GLY A 334 -25.50 0.38 -0.01
C GLY A 334 -26.81 0.44 -0.84
N LYS A 335 -27.95 0.03 -0.24
CA LYS A 335 -29.28 0.09 -0.88
C LYS A 335 -29.81 1.52 -1.11
N ALA A 336 -29.07 2.55 -0.70
CA ALA A 336 -29.46 3.96 -0.74
C ALA A 336 -29.02 4.66 -2.04
N GLY A 337 -29.18 4.01 -3.20
CA GLY A 337 -28.90 4.60 -4.52
C GLY A 337 -29.91 5.66 -4.96
N ARG A 338 -30.30 6.59 -4.08
CA ARG A 338 -31.11 7.77 -4.43
C ARG A 338 -30.37 9.04 -4.01
N GLU A 339 -30.55 10.07 -4.83
CA GLU A 339 -30.01 11.45 -4.77
C GLU A 339 -29.24 11.78 -3.48
N GLY A 340 -27.90 11.83 -3.59
CA GLY A 340 -26.98 12.17 -2.49
C GLY A 340 -25.99 11.07 -2.11
N ALA A 341 -26.15 9.84 -2.60
CA ALA A 341 -25.14 8.78 -2.47
C ALA A 341 -23.90 9.10 -3.32
N GLY A 342 -22.74 9.37 -2.68
CA GLY A 342 -21.46 9.50 -3.39
C GLY A 342 -21.03 8.16 -4.00
N ALA A 343 -19.92 8.11 -4.74
CA ALA A 343 -19.53 6.93 -5.54
C ALA A 343 -19.14 5.66 -4.74
N GLY A 344 -19.36 5.62 -3.42
CA GLY A 344 -18.99 4.48 -2.58
C GLY A 344 -17.48 4.28 -2.44
N LEU A 345 -16.69 5.34 -2.67
CA LEU A 345 -15.22 5.29 -2.58
C LEU A 345 -14.68 5.81 -1.24
N GLY A 346 -15.41 6.71 -0.56
CA GLY A 346 -14.90 7.41 0.61
C GLY A 346 -14.43 6.52 1.76
N LEU A 347 -15.18 5.46 2.09
CA LEU A 347 -14.79 4.53 3.16
C LEU A 347 -13.66 3.58 2.75
N ALA A 348 -13.61 3.19 1.48
CA ALA A 348 -12.50 2.41 0.92
C ALA A 348 -11.19 3.21 0.97
N ILE A 349 -11.25 4.52 0.68
CA ILE A 349 -10.12 5.45 0.82
C ILE A 349 -9.71 5.59 2.29
N CYS A 350 -10.65 5.73 3.23
CA CYS A 350 -10.32 5.78 4.66
C CYS A 350 -9.57 4.52 5.11
N ARG A 351 -9.98 3.33 4.65
CA ARG A 351 -9.27 2.07 4.92
C ARG A 351 -7.85 2.10 4.36
N GLN A 352 -7.68 2.50 3.10
CA GLN A 352 -6.37 2.55 2.45
C GLN A 352 -5.42 3.56 3.10
N ILE A 353 -5.91 4.75 3.48
CA ILE A 353 -5.13 5.75 4.20
C ILE A 353 -4.69 5.19 5.56
N ALA A 354 -5.62 4.60 6.32
CA ALA A 354 -5.30 4.02 7.63
C ALA A 354 -4.25 2.90 7.52
N GLU A 355 -4.43 1.95 6.60
CA GLU A 355 -3.48 0.85 6.37
C GLU A 355 -2.10 1.34 5.93
N ARG A 356 -2.04 2.37 5.07
CA ARG A 356 -0.77 2.97 4.63
C ARG A 356 -0.03 3.69 5.75
N MET A 357 -0.76 4.31 6.67
CA MET A 357 -0.20 4.91 7.89
C MET A 357 0.10 3.85 8.98
N GLY A 358 0.06 2.55 8.64
CA GLY A 358 0.35 1.44 9.56
C GLY A 358 -0.76 1.15 10.57
N GLY A 359 -1.93 1.77 10.39
CA GLY A 359 -3.09 1.67 11.27
C GLY A 359 -4.22 0.82 10.71
N ALA A 360 -5.39 0.94 11.34
CA ALA A 360 -6.60 0.23 10.92
C ALA A 360 -7.86 1.06 11.19
N ILE A 361 -8.89 0.83 10.37
CA ILE A 361 -10.25 1.36 10.56
C ILE A 361 -11.20 0.24 10.99
N SER A 362 -12.11 0.55 11.90
CA SER A 362 -13.10 -0.37 12.46
C SER A 362 -14.48 0.29 12.53
N LEU A 363 -15.51 -0.55 12.46
CA LEU A 363 -16.92 -0.17 12.57
C LEU A 363 -17.52 -0.83 13.81
N GLY A 364 -18.29 -0.07 14.58
CA GLY A 364 -19.03 -0.56 15.74
C GLY A 364 -20.36 0.15 15.92
N ALA A 365 -21.07 -0.18 17.01
CA ALA A 365 -22.26 0.53 17.44
C ALA A 365 -21.85 1.82 18.19
N SER A 366 -22.50 2.93 17.86
CA SER A 366 -22.27 4.20 18.53
C SER A 366 -23.07 4.26 19.85
N PRO A 367 -22.53 4.87 20.92
CA PRO A 367 -23.29 5.16 22.14
C PRO A 367 -24.54 6.02 21.91
N GLN A 368 -24.56 6.79 20.83
CA GLN A 368 -25.66 7.67 20.40
C GLN A 368 -26.74 6.89 19.63
N GLY A 369 -26.56 5.58 19.43
CA GLY A 369 -27.55 4.69 18.80
C GLY A 369 -27.36 4.44 17.31
N GLY A 370 -26.39 5.10 16.66
CA GLY A 370 -26.06 4.92 15.25
C GLY A 370 -24.78 4.13 15.02
N ALA A 371 -23.94 4.58 14.09
CA ALA A 371 -22.65 3.92 13.80
C ALA A 371 -21.46 4.62 14.47
N ARG A 372 -20.47 3.80 14.84
CA ARG A 372 -19.15 4.24 15.32
C ARG A 372 -18.10 3.86 14.30
N PHE A 373 -17.43 4.84 13.71
CA PHE A 373 -16.23 4.61 12.91
C PHE A 373 -15.01 4.98 13.74
N GLN A 374 -14.07 4.05 13.90
CA GLN A 374 -12.87 4.26 14.69
C GLN A 374 -11.62 3.91 13.90
N VAL A 375 -10.70 4.87 13.79
CA VAL A 375 -9.40 4.73 13.13
C VAL A 375 -8.30 4.80 14.17
N ARG A 376 -7.43 3.80 14.21
CA ARG A 376 -6.25 3.75 15.08
C ARG A 376 -4.99 3.86 14.23
N LEU A 377 -4.14 4.84 14.51
CA LEU A 377 -2.91 5.10 13.77
C LEU A 377 -1.71 5.10 14.73
N PRO A 378 -0.71 4.22 14.53
CA PRO A 378 0.53 4.22 15.30
C PRO A 378 1.50 5.28 14.74
N LEU A 379 1.32 6.54 15.15
CA LEU A 379 2.11 7.66 14.66
C LEU A 379 3.33 7.90 15.54
N ARG A 380 4.32 8.63 15.02
CA ARG A 380 5.48 9.04 15.81
C ARG A 380 5.22 10.40 16.45
N VAL A 381 5.58 10.55 17.72
CA VAL A 381 5.47 11.85 18.41
C VAL A 381 6.45 12.84 17.80
N ALA A 382 5.99 14.05 17.47
CA ALA A 382 6.82 15.15 17.01
C ALA A 382 7.14 16.09 18.18
N THR A 383 8.38 16.58 18.25
CA THR A 383 8.88 17.43 19.36
C THR A 383 8.79 18.93 19.08
N GLU A 384 8.56 19.33 17.83
CA GLU A 384 8.33 20.72 17.43
C GLU A 384 7.13 20.80 16.50
N SER A 385 6.19 21.68 16.82
CA SER A 385 5.18 22.16 15.88
C SER A 385 5.89 23.08 14.89
N ALA A 386 5.65 22.92 13.59
CA ALA A 386 5.95 24.00 12.65
C ALA A 386 5.27 25.27 13.20
N ALA A 387 6.05 26.33 13.42
CA ALA A 387 5.61 27.52 14.13
C ALA A 387 4.20 27.93 13.67
N PRO A 388 3.26 28.21 14.60
CA PRO A 388 1.91 28.59 14.20
C PRO A 388 2.01 29.79 13.26
N ALA A 389 1.44 29.66 12.07
CA ALA A 389 1.21 30.81 11.21
C ALA A 389 0.51 31.89 12.08
N PRO A 390 0.99 33.14 12.08
CA PRO A 390 0.52 34.15 13.01
C PRO A 390 -1.01 34.31 12.90
N ALA A 391 -1.66 34.35 14.06
CA ALA A 391 -3.10 34.42 14.20
C ALA A 391 -3.73 35.55 13.36
N LEU A 392 -4.83 35.21 12.71
CA LEU A 392 -5.66 36.06 11.85
C LEU A 392 -5.99 37.40 12.52
N ALA A 393 -5.48 38.50 11.96
CA ALA A 393 -6.03 39.83 12.16
C ALA A 393 -7.15 40.08 11.13
N GLU A 394 -8.22 40.75 11.57
CA GLU A 394 -9.41 41.09 10.78
C GLU A 394 -9.08 41.81 9.46
N PRO A 395 -9.90 41.62 8.40
CA PRO A 395 -9.64 42.14 7.07
C PRO A 395 -9.64 43.67 7.05
N THR A 396 -8.49 44.26 6.74
CA THR A 396 -8.42 45.64 6.25
C THR A 396 -8.40 45.62 4.72
N PRO A 397 -9.27 46.40 4.04
CA PRO A 397 -9.21 46.57 2.59
C PRO A 397 -7.89 47.25 2.18
N HIS A 398 -7.28 46.79 1.08
CA HIS A 398 -6.18 47.50 0.42
C HIS A 398 -6.69 48.06 -0.91
N ASP A 399 -7.30 49.25 -0.88
CA ASP A 399 -7.98 49.90 -2.01
C ASP A 399 -7.05 50.32 -3.20
N THR A 400 -5.81 49.84 -3.31
CA THR A 400 -4.82 50.39 -4.26
C THR A 400 -3.81 49.41 -4.89
N LEU A 401 -3.89 48.10 -4.70
CA LEU A 401 -2.88 47.18 -5.28
C LEU A 401 -3.06 47.03 -6.81
N HIS A 402 -1.99 47.20 -7.56
CA HIS A 402 -1.90 46.88 -8.99
C HIS A 402 -1.14 45.57 -9.21
N VAL A 403 -1.85 44.52 -9.62
CA VAL A 403 -1.36 43.14 -9.64
C VAL A 403 -1.19 42.64 -11.07
N LEU A 404 -0.05 42.05 -11.39
CA LEU A 404 0.17 41.34 -12.65
C LEU A 404 -0.28 39.88 -12.52
N VAL A 405 -1.20 39.43 -13.37
CA VAL A 405 -1.68 38.04 -13.42
C VAL A 405 -1.10 37.36 -14.65
N VAL A 406 -0.31 36.31 -14.45
CA VAL A 406 0.37 35.58 -15.52
C VAL A 406 -0.09 34.12 -15.50
N ASP A 407 -0.81 33.71 -16.53
CA ASP A 407 -1.31 32.34 -16.70
C ASP A 407 -1.62 32.12 -18.19
N ASP A 408 -1.30 30.97 -18.76
CA ASP A 408 -1.53 30.71 -20.19
C ASP A 408 -3.01 30.43 -20.51
N ASN A 409 -3.78 30.02 -19.51
CA ASN A 409 -5.19 29.76 -19.64
C ASN A 409 -6.02 31.04 -19.42
N ALA A 410 -6.70 31.50 -20.46
CA ALA A 410 -7.57 32.69 -20.42
C ALA A 410 -8.66 32.62 -19.33
N THR A 411 -9.15 31.42 -18.98
CA THR A 411 -10.14 31.23 -17.92
C THR A 411 -9.54 31.46 -16.54
N ASN A 412 -8.34 30.95 -16.29
CA ASN A 412 -7.63 31.17 -15.03
C ASN A 412 -7.30 32.65 -14.83
N ARG A 413 -6.79 33.32 -15.89
CA ARG A 413 -6.54 34.77 -15.86
C ARG A 413 -7.82 35.55 -15.53
N PHE A 414 -8.93 35.19 -16.18
CA PHE A 414 -10.23 35.81 -15.93
C PHE A 414 -10.69 35.61 -14.48
N VAL A 415 -10.59 34.40 -13.94
CA VAL A 415 -10.97 34.08 -12.54
C VAL A 415 -10.10 34.85 -11.55
N ALA A 416 -8.77 34.79 -11.70
CA ALA A 416 -7.84 35.52 -10.82
C ALA A 416 -8.08 37.03 -10.87
N GLY A 417 -8.29 37.60 -12.07
CA GLY A 417 -8.63 39.01 -12.23
C GLY A 417 -9.93 39.41 -11.54
N LYS A 418 -10.96 38.54 -11.58
CA LYS A 418 -12.23 38.79 -10.88
C LYS A 418 -12.10 38.69 -9.36
N LEU A 419 -11.28 37.77 -8.84
CA LEU A 419 -11.00 37.69 -7.40
C LEU A 419 -10.24 38.94 -6.92
N LEU A 420 -9.26 39.42 -7.69
CA LEU A 420 -8.54 40.65 -7.39
C LEU A 420 -9.46 41.88 -7.40
N GLU A 421 -10.37 41.98 -8.39
CA GLU A 421 -11.39 43.04 -8.43
C GLU A 421 -12.30 43.00 -7.19
N MET A 422 -12.70 41.80 -6.75
CA MET A 422 -13.47 41.63 -5.51
C MET A 422 -12.70 42.07 -4.26
N PHE A 423 -11.37 41.94 -4.27
CA PHE A 423 -10.50 42.41 -3.18
C PHE A 423 -10.19 43.91 -3.27
N GLY A 424 -10.77 44.64 -4.23
CA GLY A 424 -10.51 46.06 -4.45
C GLY A 424 -9.20 46.36 -5.20
N CYS A 425 -8.56 45.33 -5.77
CA CYS A 425 -7.31 45.46 -6.52
C CYS A 425 -7.57 45.73 -8.01
N THR A 426 -6.59 46.35 -8.68
CA THR A 426 -6.54 46.43 -10.15
C THR A 426 -5.55 45.41 -10.69
N CYS A 427 -5.73 44.95 -11.92
CA CYS A 427 -4.80 43.98 -12.51
C CYS A 427 -4.52 44.20 -14.00
N GLU A 428 -3.35 43.74 -14.44
CA GLU A 428 -3.03 43.45 -15.84
C GLU A 428 -2.84 41.94 -16.02
N MET A 429 -3.08 41.45 -17.24
CA MET A 429 -2.97 40.05 -17.60
C MET A 429 -1.84 39.85 -18.61
N ALA A 430 -1.07 38.78 -18.44
CA ALA A 430 -0.05 38.31 -19.38
C ALA A 430 -0.23 36.80 -19.62
N GLU A 431 0.07 36.31 -20.83
CA GLU A 431 -0.20 34.93 -21.22
C GLU A 431 0.99 33.99 -21.01
N ASN A 432 2.18 34.53 -20.75
CA ASN A 432 3.40 33.76 -20.57
C ASN A 432 4.47 34.57 -19.81
N GLY A 433 5.55 33.89 -19.42
CA GLY A 433 6.64 34.51 -18.66
C GLY A 433 7.39 35.63 -19.39
N ARG A 434 7.42 35.62 -20.74
CA ARG A 434 8.09 36.68 -21.51
C ARG A 434 7.29 37.97 -21.44
N GLU A 435 5.99 37.91 -21.68
CA GLU A 435 5.08 39.05 -21.52
C GLU A 435 5.11 39.60 -20.09
N ALA A 436 5.24 38.73 -19.09
CA ALA A 436 5.37 39.16 -17.71
C ALA A 436 6.63 40.00 -17.47
N VAL A 437 7.79 39.56 -17.99
CA VAL A 437 9.04 40.33 -17.89
C VAL A 437 8.92 41.66 -18.60
N ASP A 438 8.35 41.66 -19.82
CA ASP A 438 8.17 42.88 -20.62
C ASP A 438 7.22 43.88 -19.91
N ALA A 439 6.14 43.38 -19.30
CA ALA A 439 5.19 44.19 -18.52
C ALA A 439 5.85 44.83 -17.29
N VAL A 440 6.63 44.05 -16.52
CA VAL A 440 7.35 44.54 -15.33
C VAL A 440 8.43 45.56 -15.69
N MET A 441 9.05 45.44 -16.87
CA MET A 441 9.98 46.46 -17.38
C MET A 441 9.27 47.74 -17.81
N ALA A 442 8.05 47.64 -18.33
CA ALA A 442 7.29 48.76 -18.85
C ALA A 442 6.65 49.61 -17.73
N ARG A 443 6.17 48.98 -16.65
CA ARG A 443 5.48 49.66 -15.56
C ARG A 443 5.63 48.94 -14.21
N PRO A 444 5.51 49.66 -13.07
CA PRO A 444 5.55 49.06 -11.75
C PRO A 444 4.27 48.29 -11.42
N PHE A 445 4.42 47.22 -10.64
CA PHE A 445 3.35 46.46 -10.01
C PHE A 445 3.64 46.31 -8.53
N ASP A 446 2.61 46.03 -7.74
CA ASP A 446 2.73 45.77 -6.30
C ASP A 446 2.89 44.27 -6.00
N LEU A 447 2.41 43.41 -6.91
CA LEU A 447 2.46 41.95 -6.81
C LEU A 447 2.36 41.33 -8.20
N ALA A 448 3.01 40.18 -8.42
CA ALA A 448 2.69 39.29 -9.52
C ALA A 448 2.14 37.94 -9.02
N LEU A 449 1.03 37.49 -9.60
CA LEU A 449 0.55 36.11 -9.52
C LEU A 449 1.08 35.37 -10.75
N MET A 450 1.98 34.41 -10.55
CA MET A 450 2.76 33.80 -11.63
C MET A 450 2.50 32.30 -11.70
N ASP A 451 1.87 31.83 -12.79
CA ASP A 451 1.79 30.40 -13.07
C ASP A 451 3.18 29.80 -13.31
N ILE A 452 3.38 28.56 -12.86
CA ILE A 452 4.66 27.86 -13.01
C ILE A 452 4.82 27.30 -14.42
N LYS A 453 3.79 26.61 -14.93
CA LYS A 453 3.87 25.87 -16.19
C LYS A 453 3.19 26.66 -17.30
N MET A 454 3.98 27.40 -18.07
CA MET A 454 3.50 28.19 -19.20
C MET A 454 4.38 27.97 -20.44
N PRO A 455 3.81 28.08 -21.66
CA PRO A 455 4.59 28.03 -22.90
C PRO A 455 5.50 29.27 -23.04
N VAL A 456 6.47 29.19 -23.95
CA VAL A 456 7.47 30.25 -24.27
C VAL A 456 8.48 30.52 -23.15
N MET A 457 8.01 30.85 -21.95
CA MET A 457 8.83 31.05 -20.76
C MET A 457 8.02 30.65 -19.53
N ASP A 458 8.55 29.69 -18.77
CA ASP A 458 7.93 29.22 -17.53
C ASP A 458 8.07 30.24 -16.40
N GLY A 459 7.26 30.09 -15.33
CA GLY A 459 7.21 31.04 -14.22
C GLY A 459 8.54 31.15 -13.45
N VAL A 460 9.30 30.06 -13.38
CA VAL A 460 10.61 30.01 -12.70
C VAL A 460 11.64 30.83 -13.48
N ALA A 461 11.73 30.64 -14.80
CA ALA A 461 12.58 31.41 -15.69
C ALA A 461 12.19 32.89 -15.73
N ALA A 462 10.88 33.18 -15.75
CA ALA A 462 10.37 34.54 -15.68
C ALA A 462 10.75 35.23 -14.37
N THR A 463 10.65 34.52 -13.25
CA THR A 463 11.02 35.04 -11.91
C THR A 463 12.50 35.37 -11.86
N ARG A 464 13.38 34.46 -12.32
CA ARG A 464 14.83 34.73 -12.39
C ARG A 464 15.15 35.93 -13.27
N ALA A 465 14.44 36.08 -14.39
CA ALA A 465 14.59 37.23 -15.28
C ALA A 465 14.14 38.53 -14.62
N ILE A 466 12.99 38.54 -13.93
CA ILE A 466 12.50 39.71 -13.17
C ILE A 466 13.48 40.08 -12.05
N ARG A 467 13.98 39.10 -11.29
CA ARG A 467 14.96 39.32 -10.20
C ARG A 467 16.29 39.90 -10.70
N ALA A 468 16.65 39.68 -11.96
CA ALA A 468 17.84 40.25 -12.57
C ALA A 468 17.66 41.71 -13.05
N LEU A 469 16.44 42.25 -13.03
CA LEU A 469 16.17 43.64 -13.39
C LEU A 469 16.66 44.60 -12.29
N PRO A 470 17.22 45.77 -12.66
CA PRO A 470 17.68 46.75 -11.68
C PRO A 470 16.51 47.49 -11.02
N GLY A 471 16.74 47.94 -9.79
CA GLY A 471 15.80 48.81 -9.07
C GLY A 471 14.56 48.06 -8.53
N PRO A 472 13.44 48.77 -8.31
CA PRO A 472 12.27 48.20 -7.62
C PRO A 472 11.60 47.06 -8.40
N ALA A 473 11.78 46.99 -9.72
CA ALA A 473 11.27 45.90 -10.55
C ALA A 473 11.83 44.53 -10.13
N GLY A 474 13.12 44.47 -9.77
CA GLY A 474 13.75 43.25 -9.27
C GLY A 474 13.27 42.82 -7.88
N ALA A 475 12.68 43.73 -7.11
CA ALA A 475 12.13 43.47 -5.78
C ALA A 475 10.62 43.19 -5.78
N LEU A 476 9.97 43.16 -6.95
CA LEU A 476 8.54 42.88 -7.09
C LEU A 476 8.17 41.58 -6.37
N PRO A 477 7.24 41.58 -5.41
CA PRO A 477 6.77 40.35 -4.80
C PRO A 477 6.09 39.44 -5.83
N ILE A 478 6.48 38.16 -5.87
CA ILE A 478 5.95 37.17 -6.82
C ILE A 478 5.37 36.00 -6.05
N LEU A 479 4.08 35.74 -6.25
CA LEU A 479 3.36 34.59 -5.70
C LEU A 479 3.20 33.52 -6.78
N ALA A 480 3.73 32.32 -6.55
CA ALA A 480 3.58 31.20 -7.46
C ALA A 480 2.14 30.69 -7.47
N LEU A 481 1.56 30.46 -8.64
CA LEU A 481 0.32 29.71 -8.81
C LEU A 481 0.67 28.32 -9.33
N THR A 482 0.50 27.29 -8.51
CA THR A 482 0.91 25.91 -8.86
C THR A 482 -0.23 24.91 -8.68
N ALA A 483 -0.30 23.89 -9.54
CA ALA A 483 -1.23 22.77 -9.40
C ALA A 483 -0.75 21.74 -8.37
N ASN A 484 0.54 21.76 -8.00
CA ASN A 484 1.18 20.87 -7.05
C ASN A 484 1.94 21.73 -6.02
N ALA A 485 1.59 21.61 -4.74
CA ALA A 485 2.16 22.41 -3.66
C ALA A 485 3.02 21.54 -2.73
N ASP A 486 3.71 20.54 -3.29
CA ASP A 486 4.63 19.68 -2.55
C ASP A 486 5.82 20.54 -2.06
N GLU A 487 6.31 20.32 -0.83
CA GLU A 487 7.36 21.14 -0.21
C GLU A 487 8.65 21.25 -1.05
N ARG A 488 8.97 20.20 -1.84
CA ARG A 488 10.14 20.20 -2.74
C ARG A 488 10.00 21.21 -3.87
N ASP A 489 8.82 21.30 -4.46
CA ASP A 489 8.54 22.25 -5.54
C ASP A 489 8.51 23.68 -4.96
N GLU A 490 7.98 23.86 -3.75
CA GLU A 490 7.97 25.16 -3.05
C GLU A 490 9.38 25.66 -2.73
N LEU A 491 10.28 24.80 -2.24
CA LEU A 491 11.68 25.15 -2.02
C LEU A 491 12.38 25.62 -3.30
N ASP A 492 12.10 24.97 -4.43
CA ASP A 492 12.65 25.35 -5.74
C ASP A 492 12.09 26.70 -6.22
N TYR A 493 10.82 27.00 -5.96
CA TYR A 493 10.20 28.29 -6.27
C TYR A 493 10.78 29.44 -5.44
N ILE A 494 10.94 29.22 -4.12
CA ILE A 494 11.56 30.19 -3.22
C ILE A 494 13.02 30.42 -3.63
N ALA A 495 13.77 29.35 -3.93
CA ALA A 495 15.16 29.45 -4.40
C ALA A 495 15.28 30.21 -5.75
N ALA A 496 14.25 30.16 -6.60
CA ALA A 496 14.18 30.96 -7.82
C ALA A 496 13.88 32.45 -7.57
N GLY A 497 13.48 32.81 -6.34
CA GLY A 497 13.20 34.16 -5.90
C GLY A 497 11.71 34.49 -5.75
N MET A 498 10.81 33.51 -5.79
CA MET A 498 9.39 33.72 -5.46
C MET A 498 9.21 33.89 -3.95
N ASN A 499 8.14 34.58 -3.55
CA ASN A 499 7.92 35.00 -2.17
C ASN A 499 6.88 34.15 -1.43
N GLY A 500 6.17 33.27 -2.16
CA GLY A 500 5.21 32.34 -1.61
C GLY A 500 4.50 31.56 -2.70
N VAL A 501 3.66 30.62 -2.29
CA VAL A 501 2.87 29.77 -3.18
C VAL A 501 1.37 29.90 -2.88
N ALA A 502 0.56 29.79 -3.92
CA ALA A 502 -0.88 29.58 -3.82
C ALA A 502 -1.26 28.41 -4.73
N GLN A 503 -1.98 27.44 -4.13
CA GLN A 503 -2.37 26.24 -4.84
C GLN A 503 -3.58 26.51 -5.75
N LYS A 504 -3.53 25.95 -6.95
CA LYS A 504 -4.68 25.87 -7.86
C LYS A 504 -5.50 24.61 -7.52
N PRO A 505 -6.85 24.69 -7.47
CA PRO A 505 -7.69 25.82 -7.87
C PRO A 505 -7.66 26.98 -6.87
N ILE A 506 -7.60 28.20 -7.39
CA ILE A 506 -7.48 29.43 -6.60
C ILE A 506 -8.75 29.61 -5.77
N GLN A 507 -8.65 29.34 -4.47
CA GLN A 507 -9.71 29.63 -3.51
C GLN A 507 -9.62 31.09 -3.05
N PRO A 508 -10.73 31.84 -2.95
CA PRO A 508 -10.70 33.26 -2.60
C PRO A 508 -9.95 33.54 -1.28
N ASP A 509 -10.26 32.81 -0.22
CA ASP A 509 -9.68 33.05 1.10
C ASP A 509 -8.20 32.64 1.16
N ALA A 510 -7.85 31.52 0.52
CA ALA A 510 -6.47 31.05 0.43
C ALA A 510 -5.58 32.02 -0.36
N LEU A 511 -6.09 32.53 -1.50
CA LEU A 511 -5.38 33.53 -2.30
C LEU A 511 -5.19 34.83 -1.52
N LEU A 512 -6.23 35.32 -0.86
CA LEU A 512 -6.15 36.55 -0.08
C LEU A 512 -5.11 36.41 1.06
N ASN A 513 -5.07 35.26 1.73
CA ASN A 513 -4.09 34.98 2.77
C ASN A 513 -2.66 34.92 2.22
N ALA A 514 -2.44 34.23 1.10
CA ALA A 514 -1.13 34.15 0.47
C ALA A 514 -0.62 35.53 0.02
N ILE A 515 -1.50 36.36 -0.55
CA ILE A 515 -1.21 37.76 -0.90
C ILE A 515 -0.76 38.55 0.34
N ARG A 516 -1.48 38.42 1.47
CA ARG A 516 -1.13 39.12 2.71
C ARG A 516 0.25 38.71 3.23
N MET A 517 0.54 37.42 3.26
CA MET A 517 1.82 36.91 3.75
C MET A 517 2.99 37.45 2.93
N VAL A 518 2.86 37.43 1.60
CA VAL A 518 3.89 37.93 0.68
C VAL A 518 4.11 39.43 0.83
N LEU A 519 3.02 40.21 0.96
CA LEU A 519 3.12 41.66 1.11
C LEU A 519 3.65 42.07 2.50
N ALA A 520 3.32 41.33 3.56
CA ALA A 520 3.83 41.58 4.91
C ALA A 520 5.34 41.34 5.03
N GLN A 521 5.87 40.33 4.34
CA GLN A 521 7.31 40.05 4.27
C GLN A 521 8.08 41.10 3.45
N SER A 522 7.38 41.85 2.59
CA SER A 522 7.96 42.85 1.69
C SER A 522 7.98 44.26 2.28
N GLN A 523 7.36 44.50 3.44
CA GLN A 523 7.43 45.78 4.15
C GLN A 523 8.68 45.81 5.07
N PRO A 524 9.59 46.80 4.93
CA PRO A 524 10.69 46.94 5.86
C PRO A 524 10.16 47.30 7.25
N SER A 525 10.60 46.56 8.27
CA SER A 525 10.26 46.78 9.68
C SER A 525 10.44 48.25 10.05
N GLN A 526 9.34 48.96 10.33
CA GLN A 526 9.41 50.27 10.96
C GLN A 526 9.96 50.07 12.37
N VAL A 527 11.25 50.37 12.55
CA VAL A 527 11.86 50.49 13.87
C VAL A 527 11.11 51.60 14.62
N PRO A 528 10.57 51.35 15.83
CA PRO A 528 9.91 52.39 16.59
C PRO A 528 10.93 53.49 16.91
N LYS A 529 10.60 54.74 16.55
CA LYS A 529 11.34 55.92 16.98
C LYS A 529 11.37 55.92 18.51
N ALA A 530 12.55 55.73 19.08
CA ALA A 530 12.80 55.99 20.49
C ALA A 530 12.47 57.46 20.78
N ALA A 531 11.61 57.68 21.77
CA ALA A 531 11.29 59.00 22.32
C ALA A 531 12.34 59.42 23.36
#